data_AF-A0A6H0WSY5-F1
#
_entry.id   AF-A0A6H0WSY5-F1
#
_cell.length_a   1.000
_cell.length_b   1.000
_cell.length_c   1.000
_cell.angle_alpha   90.00
_cell.angle_beta   90.00
_cell.angle_gamma   90.00
#
_symmetry.space_group_name_H-M   'P 1'
#
loop_
_entity.id
_entity.type
_entity.pdbx_description
1 polymer ?
#
loop_
_entity_poly.entity_id
_entity_poly.type
_entity_poly.pdbx_seq_one_letter_code
_entity_poly.pdbx_strand_id
1 'polypeptide(L)'
;MNKKTYLSEIKNGLKGLPEDEAVIDEIESHIEHHLFHSFQEGMSEEEAMQTLMQAFGTPADIVSSFKKEQPVTFRAFLMFHLFFNSALFAGGIIITMMHAWLESPIVHAVWKGISVSVWLILAAYMIYWVLIGYQGVREFGKHGEQLVLHTILICMVPNVIFMLVFLFHLIPVVLFQSLLSSWFVETCACATLLFPLFGRMGCYIGRRQLA
;
A
#
# COMPACT_ATOMS: atom_id res chain seq x y z
N MET A 1 -8.32 32.20 23.35
CA MET A 1 -8.53 31.55 22.03
C MET A 1 -9.74 30.63 22.16
N ASN A 2 -10.62 30.51 21.17
CA ASN A 2 -11.81 29.62 21.28
C ASN A 2 -11.54 28.29 20.54
N LYS A 3 -12.21 27.19 20.93
CA LYS A 3 -12.13 25.84 20.32
C LYS A 3 -12.17 25.89 18.80
N LYS A 4 -13.12 26.65 18.23
CA LYS A 4 -13.29 26.75 16.76
C LYS A 4 -12.03 27.30 16.08
N THR A 5 -11.39 28.31 16.68
CA THR A 5 -10.16 28.89 16.16
C THR A 5 -8.99 27.91 16.27
N TYR A 6 -8.86 27.25 17.43
CA TYR A 6 -7.83 26.23 17.70
C TYR A 6 -7.86 25.10 16.65
N LEU A 7 -9.04 24.51 16.42
CA LEU A 7 -9.22 23.45 15.42
C LEU A 7 -9.03 23.94 13.99
N SER A 8 -9.46 25.17 13.67
CA SER A 8 -9.28 25.72 12.32
C SER A 8 -7.81 25.92 11.95
N GLU A 9 -6.97 26.31 12.91
CA GLU A 9 -5.53 26.48 12.70
C GLU A 9 -4.82 25.14 12.51
N ILE A 10 -5.20 24.12 13.28
CA ILE A 10 -4.70 22.75 13.09
C ILE A 10 -5.13 22.22 11.72
N LYS A 11 -6.41 22.33 11.37
CA LYS A 11 -6.96 21.89 10.09
C LYS A 11 -6.26 22.57 8.90
N ASN A 12 -6.00 23.87 8.99
CA ASN A 12 -5.27 24.59 7.94
C ASN A 12 -3.78 24.22 7.91
N GLY A 13 -3.16 23.95 9.06
CA GLY A 13 -1.75 23.59 9.17
C GLY A 13 -1.43 22.15 8.70
N LEU A 14 -2.38 21.24 8.87
CA LEU A 14 -2.33 19.84 8.43
C LEU A 14 -2.84 19.61 7.01
N LYS A 15 -3.49 20.62 6.40
CA LYS A 15 -4.07 20.55 5.05
C LYS A 15 -3.03 20.08 4.03
N GLY A 16 -3.32 18.98 3.34
CA GLY A 16 -2.43 18.38 2.34
C GLY A 16 -1.54 17.25 2.87
N LEU A 17 -1.70 16.81 4.12
CA LEU A 17 -1.20 15.51 4.59
C LEU A 17 -2.13 14.39 4.09
N PRO A 18 -1.61 13.18 3.80
CA PRO A 18 -2.41 12.05 3.29
C PRO A 18 -3.53 11.57 4.23
N GLU A 19 -3.45 11.94 5.52
CA GLU A 19 -4.38 11.53 6.58
C GLU A 19 -4.99 12.75 7.31
N ASP A 20 -5.03 13.91 6.65
CA ASP A 20 -5.47 15.15 7.31
C ASP A 20 -6.87 15.03 7.93
N GLU A 21 -7.86 14.45 7.25
CA GLU A 21 -9.21 14.30 7.84
C GLU A 21 -9.26 13.33 9.03
N ALA A 22 -8.59 12.18 8.97
CA ALA A 22 -8.64 11.18 10.05
C ALA A 22 -7.88 11.65 11.31
N VAL A 23 -6.72 12.29 11.11
CA VAL A 23 -5.94 12.90 12.18
C VAL A 23 -6.70 14.08 12.79
N ILE A 24 -7.38 14.88 11.97
CA ILE A 24 -8.23 15.97 12.46
C ILE A 24 -9.39 15.42 13.31
N ASP A 25 -10.06 14.36 12.85
CA ASP A 25 -11.16 13.74 13.60
C ASP A 25 -10.69 13.16 14.95
N GLU A 26 -9.52 12.51 14.99
CA GLU A 26 -8.94 11.98 16.22
C GLU A 26 -8.53 13.10 17.19
N ILE A 27 -7.89 14.16 16.67
CA ILE A 27 -7.53 15.35 17.45
C ILE A 27 -8.78 16.04 17.99
N GLU A 28 -9.81 16.19 17.15
CA GLU A 28 -11.09 16.80 17.55
C GLU A 28 -11.75 15.98 18.65
N SER A 29 -11.79 14.65 18.53
CA SER A 29 -12.32 13.76 19.57
C SER A 29 -11.56 13.88 20.90
N HIS A 30 -10.23 13.97 20.87
CA HIS A 30 -9.42 14.12 22.09
C HIS A 30 -9.63 15.49 22.76
N ILE A 31 -9.69 16.56 21.94
CA ILE A 31 -9.97 17.93 22.40
C ILE A 31 -11.37 18.01 23.02
N GLU A 32 -12.36 17.39 22.39
CA GLU A 32 -13.73 17.33 22.91
C GLU A 32 -13.81 16.61 24.24
N HIS A 33 -13.15 15.46 24.36
CA HIS A 33 -13.12 14.70 25.60
C HIS A 33 -12.45 15.49 26.74
N HIS A 34 -11.34 16.18 26.44
CA HIS A 34 -10.65 17.00 27.43
C HIS A 34 -11.48 18.21 27.87
N LEU A 35 -12.08 18.95 26.92
CA LEU A 35 -12.94 20.09 27.24
C LEU A 35 -14.18 19.66 28.04
N PHE A 36 -14.78 18.52 27.68
CA PHE A 36 -15.91 17.95 28.42
C PHE A 36 -15.54 17.65 29.88
N HIS A 37 -14.37 17.06 30.12
CA HIS A 37 -13.87 16.82 31.46
C HIS A 37 -13.64 18.12 32.25
N SER A 38 -12.99 19.12 31.64
CA SER A 38 -12.76 20.43 32.27
C SER A 38 -14.07 21.14 32.63
N PHE A 39 -15.10 21.05 31.79
CA PHE A 39 -16.41 21.60 32.10
C PHE A 39 -17.13 20.85 33.24
N GLN A 40 -16.95 19.53 33.36
CA GLN A 40 -17.48 18.77 34.50
C GLN A 40 -16.81 19.16 35.82
N GLU A 41 -15.54 19.57 35.78
CA GLU A 41 -14.82 20.10 36.95
C GLU A 41 -15.22 21.55 37.29
N GLY A 42 -16.16 22.14 36.56
CA GLY A 42 -16.68 23.49 36.80
C GLY A 42 -15.77 24.60 36.30
N MET A 43 -14.80 24.29 35.43
CA MET A 43 -13.91 25.29 34.85
C MET A 43 -14.67 26.19 33.87
N SER A 44 -14.28 27.47 33.84
CA SER A 44 -14.71 28.39 32.78
C SER A 44 -14.10 28.00 31.42
N GLU A 45 -14.70 28.46 30.32
CA GLU A 45 -14.19 28.19 28.96
C GLU A 45 -12.74 28.67 28.77
N GLU A 46 -12.36 29.76 29.45
CA GLU A 46 -11.01 30.32 29.39
C GLU A 46 -9.99 29.46 30.14
N GLU A 47 -10.35 28.96 31.33
CA GLU A 47 -9.53 28.04 32.12
C GLU A 47 -9.38 26.68 31.43
N ALA A 48 -10.49 26.13 30.91
CA ALA A 48 -10.48 24.86 30.17
C ALA A 48 -9.56 24.93 28.92
N MET A 49 -9.57 26.08 28.22
CA MET A 49 -8.70 26.27 27.06
C MET A 49 -7.22 26.45 27.46
N GLN A 50 -6.93 27.12 28.59
CA GLN A 50 -5.57 27.21 29.10
C GLN A 50 -5.02 25.83 29.48
N THR A 51 -5.80 25.02 30.19
CA THR A 51 -5.41 23.64 30.55
C THR A 51 -5.21 22.79 29.30
N LEU A 52 -6.08 22.95 28.28
CA LEU A 52 -5.91 22.28 27.00
C LEU A 52 -4.60 22.69 26.29
N MET A 53 -4.26 23.97 26.25
CA MET A 53 -3.01 24.45 25.65
C MET A 53 -1.76 23.99 26.44
N GLN A 54 -1.86 23.80 27.75
CA GLN A 54 -0.79 23.23 28.56
C GLN A 54 -0.62 21.71 28.32
N ALA A 55 -1.72 20.99 28.14
CA ALA A 55 -1.71 19.55 27.94
C ALA A 55 -1.33 19.14 26.51
N PHE A 56 -1.87 19.82 25.50
CA PHE A 56 -1.71 19.47 24.08
C PHE A 56 -0.75 20.39 23.32
N GLY A 57 -0.37 21.53 23.89
CA GLY A 57 0.47 22.54 23.23
C GLY A 57 -0.31 23.50 22.33
N THR A 58 0.41 24.34 21.60
CA THR A 58 -0.21 25.26 20.64
C THR A 58 -0.56 24.55 19.33
N PRO A 59 -1.50 25.09 18.52
CA PRO A 59 -1.80 24.56 17.19
C PRO A 59 -0.54 24.40 16.32
N ALA A 60 0.41 25.32 16.43
CA ALA A 60 1.68 25.28 15.72
C ALA A 60 2.56 24.10 16.18
N ASP A 61 2.60 23.80 17.48
CA ASP A 61 3.37 22.68 18.03
C ASP A 61 2.82 21.34 17.54
N ILE A 62 1.50 21.18 17.55
CA ILE A 62 0.79 20.01 17.02
C ILE A 62 1.13 19.83 15.53
N VAL A 63 0.91 20.86 14.72
CA VAL A 63 1.20 20.83 13.28
C VAL A 63 2.68 20.51 13.02
N SER A 64 3.60 21.05 13.82
CA SER A 64 5.03 20.79 13.66
C SER A 64 5.44 19.35 14.02
N SER A 65 4.74 18.75 14.99
CA SER A 65 4.98 17.38 15.43
C SER A 65 4.54 16.38 14.36
N PHE A 66 3.35 16.60 13.78
CA PHE A 66 2.86 15.82 12.63
C PHE A 66 3.64 16.05 11.33
N LYS A 67 4.31 17.20 11.16
CA LYS A 67 5.18 17.45 10.00
C LYS A 67 6.57 16.84 10.11
N LYS A 68 7.07 16.61 11.34
CA LYS A 68 8.40 16.02 11.58
C LYS A 68 8.42 14.51 11.39
N GLU A 69 7.35 13.83 11.79
CA GLU A 69 7.11 12.44 11.46
C GLU A 69 6.36 12.41 10.12
N GLN A 70 7.06 12.51 9.00
CA GLN A 70 6.40 12.25 7.72
C GLN A 70 6.17 10.74 7.60
N PRO A 71 4.94 10.22 7.77
CA PRO A 71 4.67 8.85 7.38
C PRO A 71 5.00 8.69 5.89
N VAL A 72 5.42 7.49 5.50
CA VAL A 72 5.63 7.13 4.09
C VAL A 72 4.41 7.60 3.30
N THR A 73 4.57 8.52 2.36
CA THR A 73 3.39 9.05 1.65
C THR A 73 2.73 7.96 0.81
N PHE A 74 1.40 8.04 0.62
CA PHE A 74 0.68 7.14 -0.29
C PHE A 74 1.36 7.03 -1.66
N ARG A 75 1.77 8.17 -2.22
CA ARG A 75 2.41 8.22 -3.54
C ARG A 75 3.73 7.46 -3.54
N ALA A 76 4.53 7.56 -2.48
CA ALA A 76 5.78 6.81 -2.35
C ALA A 76 5.51 5.30 -2.23
N PHE A 77 4.53 4.89 -1.42
CA PHE A 77 4.11 3.50 -1.28
C PHE A 77 3.65 2.92 -2.62
N LEU A 78 2.75 3.60 -3.34
CA LEU A 78 2.27 3.20 -4.65
C LEU A 78 3.41 3.10 -5.68
N MET A 79 4.24 4.15 -5.79
CA MET A 79 5.33 4.19 -6.75
C MET A 79 6.37 3.11 -6.50
N PHE A 80 6.68 2.81 -5.24
CA PHE A 80 7.60 1.74 -4.88
C PHE A 80 7.10 0.38 -5.37
N HIS A 81 5.85 0.03 -5.06
CA HIS A 81 5.26 -1.25 -5.46
C HIS A 81 5.05 -1.35 -6.97
N LEU A 82 4.65 -0.24 -7.62
CA LEU A 82 4.52 -0.18 -9.07
C LEU A 82 5.87 -0.36 -9.77
N PHE A 83 6.93 0.29 -9.26
CA PHE A 83 8.29 0.13 -9.77
C PHE A 83 8.75 -1.31 -9.62
N PHE A 84 8.60 -1.91 -8.44
CA PHE A 84 9.02 -3.29 -8.19
C PHE A 84 8.29 -4.28 -9.11
N ASN A 85 6.96 -4.12 -9.24
CA ASN A 85 6.18 -4.98 -10.12
C ASN A 85 6.58 -4.83 -11.60
N SER A 86 6.78 -3.59 -12.05
CA SER A 86 7.21 -3.30 -13.41
C SER A 86 8.62 -3.83 -13.69
N ALA A 87 9.52 -3.78 -12.69
CA ALA A 87 10.87 -4.30 -12.79
C ALA A 87 10.89 -5.84 -12.92
N LEU A 88 10.04 -6.54 -12.15
CA LEU A 88 9.85 -7.99 -12.31
C LEU A 88 9.37 -8.35 -13.71
N PHE A 89 8.40 -7.59 -14.23
CA PHE A 89 7.86 -7.77 -15.57
C PHE A 89 8.91 -7.54 -16.66
N ALA A 90 9.64 -6.41 -16.57
CA ALA A 90 10.74 -6.09 -17.48
C ALA A 90 11.86 -7.15 -17.41
N GLY A 91 12.20 -7.64 -16.22
CA GLY A 91 13.16 -8.71 -16.03
C GLY A 91 12.75 -10.00 -16.75
N GLY A 92 11.48 -10.39 -16.64
CA GLY A 92 10.92 -11.54 -17.38
C GLY A 92 11.03 -11.39 -18.89
N ILE A 93 10.74 -10.19 -19.43
CA ILE A 93 10.89 -9.88 -20.85
C ILE A 93 12.36 -10.00 -21.28
N ILE A 94 13.27 -9.39 -20.54
CA ILE A 94 14.71 -9.41 -20.85
C ILE A 94 15.23 -10.86 -20.88
N ILE A 95 14.89 -11.67 -19.88
CA ILE A 95 15.31 -13.08 -19.81
C ILE A 95 14.75 -13.86 -20.99
N THR A 96 13.49 -13.63 -21.37
CA THR A 96 12.86 -14.27 -22.54
C THR A 96 13.57 -13.89 -23.84
N MET A 97 13.86 -12.61 -24.05
CA MET A 97 14.59 -12.13 -25.23
C MET A 97 16.02 -12.68 -25.28
N MET A 98 16.70 -12.72 -24.14
CA MET A 98 18.03 -13.33 -24.03
C MET A 98 17.98 -14.81 -24.40
N HIS A 99 17.01 -15.57 -23.90
CA HIS A 99 16.88 -16.98 -24.25
C HIS A 99 16.55 -17.19 -25.74
N ALA A 100 15.75 -16.29 -26.33
CA ALA A 100 15.36 -16.39 -27.74
C ALA A 100 16.50 -16.08 -28.72
N TRP A 101 17.45 -15.21 -28.34
CA TRP A 101 18.49 -14.71 -29.26
C TRP A 101 19.92 -15.07 -28.87
N LEU A 102 20.19 -15.43 -27.62
CA LEU A 102 21.52 -15.82 -27.16
C LEU A 102 21.55 -17.33 -26.88
N GLU A 103 22.34 -18.06 -27.67
CA GLU A 103 22.68 -19.47 -27.45
C GLU A 103 23.74 -19.65 -26.34
N SER A 104 23.61 -18.92 -25.22
CA SER A 104 24.56 -18.99 -24.11
C SER A 104 24.14 -20.09 -23.13
N PRO A 105 25.07 -20.98 -22.70
CA PRO A 105 24.78 -22.03 -21.72
C PRO A 105 24.33 -21.45 -20.37
N ILE A 106 24.79 -20.25 -20.01
CA ILE A 106 24.39 -19.55 -18.77
C ILE A 106 22.92 -19.15 -18.86
N VAL A 107 22.52 -18.55 -19.98
CA VAL A 107 21.13 -18.11 -20.21
C VAL A 107 20.19 -19.32 -20.18
N HIS A 108 20.60 -20.43 -20.80
CA HIS A 108 19.80 -21.64 -20.80
C HIS A 108 19.69 -22.29 -19.40
N ALA A 109 20.76 -22.26 -18.60
CA ALA A 109 20.73 -22.72 -17.22
C ALA A 109 19.78 -21.86 -16.34
N VAL A 110 19.83 -20.53 -16.48
CA VAL A 110 18.92 -19.61 -15.79
C VAL A 110 17.48 -19.86 -16.21
N TRP A 111 17.23 -19.95 -17.51
CA TRP A 111 15.89 -20.22 -18.07
C TRP A 111 15.31 -21.55 -17.55
N LYS A 112 16.13 -22.61 -17.51
CA LYS A 112 15.73 -23.90 -16.97
C LYS A 112 15.42 -23.82 -15.47
N GLY A 113 16.25 -23.11 -14.70
CA GLY A 113 16.01 -22.90 -13.26
C GLY A 113 14.68 -22.19 -12.99
N ILE A 114 14.38 -21.14 -13.76
CA ILE A 114 13.10 -20.43 -13.67
C ILE A 114 11.95 -21.34 -14.08
N SER A 115 12.08 -22.07 -15.20
CA SER A 115 11.03 -22.97 -15.72
C SER A 115 10.63 -24.05 -14.71
N VAL A 116 11.58 -24.60 -13.95
CA VAL A 116 11.28 -25.59 -12.90
C VAL A 116 10.67 -24.94 -11.65
N SER A 117 10.91 -23.65 -11.44
CA SER A 117 10.51 -22.92 -10.23
C SER A 117 9.25 -22.07 -10.43
N VAL A 118 8.55 -22.15 -11.56
CA VAL A 118 7.40 -21.29 -11.90
C VAL A 118 6.31 -21.28 -10.82
N TRP A 119 6.03 -22.43 -10.20
CA TRP A 119 5.06 -22.54 -9.11
C TRP A 119 5.54 -21.86 -7.82
N LEU A 120 6.83 -21.96 -7.52
CA LEU A 120 7.43 -21.29 -6.37
C LEU A 120 7.44 -19.78 -6.56
N ILE A 121 7.71 -19.31 -7.79
CA ILE A 121 7.62 -17.90 -8.15
C ILE A 121 6.18 -17.38 -7.98
N LEU A 122 5.18 -18.12 -8.46
CA LEU A 122 3.78 -17.77 -8.27
C LEU A 122 3.39 -17.70 -6.79
N ALA A 123 3.81 -18.68 -5.99
CA ALA A 123 3.56 -18.69 -4.54
C ALA A 123 4.21 -17.50 -3.83
N ALA A 124 5.48 -17.20 -4.14
CA ALA A 124 6.17 -16.03 -3.60
C ALA A 124 5.46 -14.73 -3.98
N TYR A 125 4.95 -14.65 -5.21
CA TYR A 125 4.21 -13.48 -5.68
C TYR A 125 2.84 -13.33 -4.99
N MET A 126 2.15 -14.43 -4.69
CA MET A 126 0.93 -14.37 -3.86
C MET A 126 1.24 -13.89 -2.44
N ILE A 127 2.32 -14.38 -1.83
CA ILE A 127 2.77 -13.93 -0.50
C ILE A 127 3.10 -12.43 -0.51
N TYR A 128 3.74 -11.95 -1.58
CA TYR A 128 4.02 -10.53 -1.76
C TYR A 128 2.76 -9.67 -1.65
N TRP A 129 1.64 -10.06 -2.28
CA TRP A 129 0.38 -9.32 -2.17
C TRP A 129 -0.22 -9.33 -0.76
N VAL A 130 -0.08 -10.44 -0.03
CA VAL A 130 -0.46 -10.51 1.40
C VAL A 130 0.41 -9.55 2.23
N LEU A 131 1.71 -9.51 1.97
CA LEU A 131 2.64 -8.62 2.69
C LEU A 131 2.34 -7.14 2.41
N ILE A 132 1.99 -6.77 1.18
CA ILE A 132 1.55 -5.41 0.84
C ILE A 132 0.35 -5.01 1.70
N GLY A 133 -0.64 -5.89 1.81
CA GLY A 133 -1.82 -5.63 2.63
C GLY A 133 -1.51 -5.49 4.12
N TYR A 134 -0.62 -6.34 4.62
CA TYR A 134 -0.14 -6.26 6.00
C TYR A 134 0.58 -4.92 6.28
N GLN A 135 1.54 -4.55 5.43
CA GLN A 135 2.31 -3.32 5.58
C GLN A 135 1.45 -2.08 5.43
N GLY A 136 0.54 -2.06 4.43
CA GLY A 136 -0.31 -0.90 4.18
C GLY A 136 -1.25 -0.58 5.35
N VAL A 137 -1.83 -1.58 6.01
CA VAL A 137 -2.63 -1.32 7.23
C VAL A 137 -1.74 -0.92 8.41
N ARG A 138 -0.52 -1.46 8.52
CA ARG A 138 0.41 -1.12 9.60
C ARG A 138 0.92 0.32 9.49
N GLU A 139 1.11 0.81 8.27
CA GLU A 139 1.64 2.16 7.99
C GLU A 139 0.54 3.23 7.90
N PHE A 140 -0.67 2.88 7.43
CA PHE A 140 -1.76 3.84 7.13
C PHE A 140 -3.06 3.56 7.89
N GLY A 141 -3.03 2.67 8.89
CA GLY A 141 -4.17 2.36 9.76
C GLY A 141 -5.43 1.90 9.02
N LYS A 142 -6.60 2.39 9.45
CA LYS A 142 -7.91 2.01 8.88
C LYS A 142 -8.07 2.41 7.41
N HIS A 143 -7.47 3.53 6.99
CA HIS A 143 -7.53 3.99 5.58
C HIS A 143 -6.56 3.21 4.66
N GLY A 144 -5.58 2.51 5.25
CA GLY A 144 -4.63 1.67 4.53
C GLY A 144 -5.26 0.54 3.71
N GLU A 145 -6.42 0.01 4.09
CA GLU A 145 -7.06 -1.06 3.31
C GLU A 145 -7.52 -0.57 1.92
N GLN A 146 -8.14 0.61 1.86
CA GLN A 146 -8.56 1.20 0.58
C GLN A 146 -7.34 1.56 -0.28
N LEU A 147 -6.27 2.04 0.37
CA LEU A 147 -4.99 2.36 -0.24
C LEU A 147 -4.31 1.16 -0.89
N VAL A 148 -4.23 0.06 -0.14
CA VAL A 148 -3.69 -1.22 -0.59
C VAL A 148 -4.48 -1.72 -1.77
N LEU A 149 -5.82 -1.74 -1.68
CA LEU A 149 -6.67 -2.22 -2.77
C LEU A 149 -6.46 -1.40 -4.04
N HIS A 150 -6.38 -0.07 -3.92
CA HIS A 150 -6.11 0.80 -5.06
C HIS A 150 -4.72 0.52 -5.68
N THR A 151 -3.71 0.33 -4.83
CA THR A 151 -2.34 -0.01 -5.25
C THR A 151 -2.30 -1.36 -5.98
N ILE A 152 -2.95 -2.38 -5.43
CA ILE A 152 -3.02 -3.71 -6.04
C ILE A 152 -3.70 -3.63 -7.42
N LEU A 153 -4.81 -2.92 -7.53
CA LEU A 153 -5.53 -2.78 -8.81
C LEU A 153 -4.67 -2.11 -9.89
N ILE A 154 -3.96 -1.02 -9.55
CA ILE A 154 -3.06 -0.35 -10.48
C ILE A 154 -1.90 -1.27 -10.89
N CYS A 155 -1.24 -1.90 -9.91
CA CYS A 155 -0.11 -2.78 -10.18
C CYS A 155 -0.52 -4.06 -10.93
N MET A 156 -1.76 -4.52 -10.79
CA MET A 156 -2.30 -5.68 -11.50
C MET A 156 -2.44 -5.46 -13.01
N VAL A 157 -2.64 -4.22 -13.47
CA VAL A 157 -2.89 -3.88 -14.88
C VAL A 157 -1.87 -4.51 -15.85
N PRO A 158 -0.55 -4.33 -15.70
CA PRO A 158 0.43 -4.94 -16.61
C PRO A 158 0.35 -6.48 -16.64
N ASN A 159 0.06 -7.13 -15.51
CA ASN A 159 -0.09 -8.58 -15.45
C ASN A 159 -1.31 -9.04 -16.24
N VAL A 160 -2.45 -8.37 -16.08
CA VAL A 160 -3.67 -8.70 -16.82
C VAL A 160 -3.45 -8.50 -18.32
N ILE A 161 -2.84 -7.39 -18.72
CA ILE A 161 -2.52 -7.12 -20.12
C ILE A 161 -1.65 -8.25 -20.69
N PHE A 162 -0.60 -8.66 -19.96
CA PHE A 162 0.27 -9.75 -20.39
C PHE A 162 -0.47 -11.09 -20.54
N MET A 163 -1.32 -11.44 -19.58
CA MET A 163 -2.13 -12.66 -19.65
C MET A 163 -3.07 -12.63 -20.86
N LEU A 164 -3.72 -11.50 -21.14
CA LEU A 164 -4.57 -11.36 -22.33
C LEU A 164 -3.77 -11.50 -23.62
N VAL A 165 -2.59 -10.85 -23.70
CA VAL A 165 -1.69 -10.95 -24.84
C VAL A 165 -1.31 -12.42 -25.11
N PHE A 166 -1.05 -13.20 -24.06
CA PHE A 166 -0.72 -14.62 -24.21
C PHE A 166 -1.94 -15.48 -24.57
N LEU A 167 -3.08 -15.28 -23.91
CA LEU A 167 -4.32 -16.05 -24.14
C LEU A 167 -4.90 -15.83 -25.54
N PHE A 168 -4.76 -14.64 -26.11
CA PHE A 168 -5.16 -14.35 -27.49
C PHE A 168 -4.08 -14.69 -28.53
N HIS A 169 -3.00 -15.36 -28.12
CA HIS A 169 -1.90 -15.77 -29.01
C HIS A 169 -1.29 -14.61 -29.83
N LEU A 170 -1.28 -13.38 -29.28
CA LEU A 170 -0.66 -12.22 -29.93
C LEU A 170 0.87 -12.33 -29.98
N ILE A 171 1.47 -13.21 -29.16
CA ILE A 171 2.91 -13.50 -29.14
C ILE A 171 3.13 -14.98 -29.52
N PRO A 172 4.20 -15.31 -30.27
CA PRO A 172 4.52 -16.70 -30.61
C PRO A 172 4.73 -17.56 -29.37
N VAL A 173 3.90 -18.59 -29.22
CA VAL A 173 3.93 -19.55 -28.09
C VAL A 173 5.30 -20.26 -27.96
N VAL A 174 6.04 -20.37 -29.07
CA VAL A 174 7.39 -20.96 -29.13
C VAL A 174 8.38 -20.25 -28.20
N LEU A 175 8.22 -18.94 -27.97
CA LEU A 175 9.11 -18.17 -27.08
C LEU A 175 9.03 -18.64 -25.61
N PHE A 176 7.94 -19.32 -25.23
CA PHE A 176 7.66 -19.71 -23.85
C PHE A 176 7.39 -21.21 -23.69
N GLN A 177 7.69 -22.03 -24.70
CA GLN A 177 7.28 -23.43 -24.81
C GLN A 177 7.64 -24.33 -23.60
N SER A 178 8.63 -23.94 -22.79
CA SER A 178 9.02 -24.66 -21.56
C SER A 178 8.54 -24.03 -20.25
N LEU A 179 8.04 -22.79 -20.28
CA LEU A 179 7.81 -21.96 -19.09
C LEU A 179 6.32 -21.67 -18.88
N LEU A 180 5.55 -21.50 -19.97
CA LEU A 180 4.13 -21.17 -19.94
C LEU A 180 3.32 -22.26 -20.64
N SER A 181 2.99 -23.33 -19.91
CA SER A 181 1.95 -24.26 -20.35
C SER A 181 0.58 -23.56 -20.29
N SER A 182 -0.37 -23.94 -21.15
CA SER A 182 -1.72 -23.34 -21.15
C SER A 182 -2.36 -23.39 -19.76
N TRP A 183 -2.20 -24.52 -19.06
CA TRP A 183 -2.67 -24.70 -17.69
C TRP A 183 -2.03 -23.72 -16.69
N PHE A 184 -0.73 -23.46 -16.81
CA PHE A 184 -0.05 -22.52 -15.93
C PHE A 184 -0.56 -21.09 -16.14
N VAL A 185 -0.77 -20.67 -17.40
CA VAL A 185 -1.28 -19.33 -17.73
C VAL A 185 -2.70 -19.12 -17.20
N GLU A 186 -3.58 -20.11 -17.37
CA GLU A 186 -4.92 -20.08 -16.78
C GLU A 186 -4.86 -19.96 -15.25
N THR A 187 -3.97 -20.71 -14.62
CA THR A 187 -3.78 -20.65 -13.17
C THR A 187 -3.26 -19.27 -12.73
N CYS A 188 -2.31 -18.68 -13.45
CA CYS A 188 -1.82 -17.33 -13.17
C CYS A 188 -2.88 -16.26 -13.39
N ALA A 189 -3.74 -16.40 -14.40
CA ALA A 189 -4.87 -15.50 -14.63
C ALA A 189 -5.85 -15.55 -13.45
N CYS A 190 -6.24 -16.75 -13.01
CA CYS A 190 -7.06 -16.96 -11.82
C CYS A 190 -6.40 -16.37 -10.57
N ALA A 191 -5.12 -16.64 -10.33
CA ALA A 191 -4.38 -16.09 -9.21
C ALA A 191 -4.33 -14.55 -9.24
N THR A 192 -4.16 -13.95 -10.42
CA THR A 192 -4.14 -12.50 -10.61
C THR A 192 -5.46 -11.84 -10.19
N LEU A 193 -6.59 -12.47 -10.53
CA LEU A 193 -7.91 -12.00 -10.09
C LEU A 193 -8.10 -12.12 -8.57
N LEU A 194 -7.36 -13.00 -7.90
CA LEU A 194 -7.38 -13.18 -6.46
C LEU A 194 -6.43 -12.24 -5.70
N PHE A 195 -5.57 -11.46 -6.37
CA PHE A 195 -4.66 -10.53 -5.68
C PHE A 195 -5.36 -9.55 -4.72
N PRO A 196 -6.53 -8.96 -5.05
CA PRO A 196 -7.26 -8.12 -4.10
C PRO A 196 -7.70 -8.88 -2.85
N LEU A 197 -8.06 -10.17 -2.99
CA LEU A 197 -8.41 -11.03 -1.86
C LEU A 197 -7.20 -11.27 -0.96
N PHE A 198 -6.04 -11.61 -1.53
CA PHE A 198 -4.80 -11.80 -0.79
C PHE A 198 -4.35 -10.51 -0.08
N GLY A 199 -4.47 -9.36 -0.74
CA GLY A 199 -4.24 -8.06 -0.13
C GLY A 199 -5.16 -7.81 1.07
N ARG A 200 -6.46 -8.11 0.96
CA ARG A 200 -7.40 -8.01 2.08
C ARG A 200 -7.06 -8.97 3.22
N MET A 201 -6.62 -10.19 2.92
CA MET A 201 -6.14 -11.12 3.96
C MET A 201 -4.96 -10.52 4.73
N GLY A 202 -4.00 -9.90 4.02
CA GLY A 202 -2.90 -9.15 4.62
C GLY A 202 -3.39 -8.02 5.52
N CYS A 203 -4.34 -7.23 5.02
CA CYS A 203 -4.95 -6.13 5.78
C CYS A 203 -5.62 -6.64 7.07
N TYR A 204 -6.34 -7.76 7.00
CA TYR A 204 -6.98 -8.39 8.15
C TYR A 204 -5.96 -8.84 9.22
N ILE A 205 -4.86 -9.46 8.80
CA ILE A 205 -3.78 -9.89 9.70
C ILE A 205 -3.12 -8.67 10.36
N GLY A 206 -2.86 -7.61 9.58
CA GLY A 206 -2.28 -6.36 10.09
C GLY A 206 -3.15 -5.70 11.16
N ARG A 207 -4.47 -5.61 10.92
CA ARG A 207 -5.42 -5.03 11.89
C ARG A 207 -5.43 -5.77 13.23
N ARG A 208 -5.35 -7.10 13.22
CA ARG A 208 -5.37 -7.92 14.45
C ARG A 208 -4.16 -7.71 15.36
N GLN A 209 -3.05 -7.18 14.85
CA GLN A 209 -1.87 -6.88 15.67
C GLN A 209 -1.89 -5.45 16.24
N LEU A 210 -2.75 -4.58 15.70
CA LEU A 210 -2.94 -3.20 16.17
C LEU A 210 -4.06 -3.06 17.22
N ALA A 211 -4.96 -4.06 17.31
CA ALA A 211 -6.05 -4.15 18.27
C ALA A 211 -5.63 -4.95 19.52
#